data_AF-A0A6I9X400-F1
#
_entry.id   AF-A0A6I9X400-F1
#
_cell.length_a   1.000
_cell.length_b   1.000
_cell.length_c   1.000
_cell.angle_alpha   90.00
_cell.angle_beta   90.00
_cell.angle_gamma   90.00
#
_symmetry.space_group_name_H-M   'P 1'
#
loop_
_entity.id
_entity.type
_entity.pdbx_description
1 polymer ?
#
loop_
_entity_poly.entity_id
_entity_poly.type
_entity_poly.pdbx_seq_one_letter_code
_entity_poly.pdbx_strand_id
1 'polypeptide(L)'
;MGLCNVECIERIARYLDISSGKLQVSDKNIIQADIPEYKENLLSIQGFSTIVQALARKSKYSNILGNEKETRALTQQWLEYVITCVNYVDIPANAKRVLNELNMILKDVPYITGTRKTIADIVLYYVLYSIMKKLSHPEKARYVHVSRWFDNIQQEEKLRQELDLISFNLMHLFL
;
A
#
# COMPACT_ATOMS: atom_id res chain seq x y z
N MET A 1 -6.15 -4.65 14.73
CA MET A 1 -5.52 -5.83 14.09
C MET A 1 -4.78 -5.30 12.88
N GLY A 2 -3.52 -5.67 12.66
CA GLY A 2 -2.70 -5.05 11.61
C GLY A 2 -3.35 -5.15 10.22
N LEU A 3 -3.35 -4.04 9.48
CA LEU A 3 -3.89 -3.95 8.12
C LEU A 3 -2.97 -4.59 7.06
N CYS A 4 -1.71 -4.83 7.40
CA CYS A 4 -0.74 -5.61 6.60
C CYS A 4 -1.00 -7.11 6.79
N ASN A 5 -2.14 -7.59 6.31
CA ASN A 5 -2.64 -8.95 6.50
C ASN A 5 -2.60 -9.78 5.20
N VAL A 6 -3.08 -11.03 5.27
CA VAL A 6 -3.15 -11.97 4.14
C VAL A 6 -3.97 -11.40 2.98
N GLU A 7 -5.15 -10.82 3.26
CA GLU A 7 -6.02 -10.24 2.23
C GLU A 7 -5.29 -9.12 1.45
N CYS A 8 -4.54 -8.27 2.16
CA CYS A 8 -3.75 -7.22 1.52
C CYS A 8 -2.70 -7.79 0.56
N ILE A 9 -2.00 -8.87 0.95
CA ILE A 9 -1.04 -9.56 0.07
C ILE A 9 -1.74 -10.15 -1.15
N GLU A 10 -2.91 -10.76 -0.97
CA GLU A 10 -3.69 -11.34 -2.08
C GLU A 10 -4.13 -10.26 -3.09
N ARG A 11 -4.57 -9.10 -2.61
CA ARG A 11 -4.89 -7.95 -3.48
C ARG A 11 -3.67 -7.48 -4.25
N ILE A 12 -2.50 -7.37 -3.60
CA ILE A 12 -1.25 -6.99 -4.25
C ILE A 12 -0.84 -8.05 -5.29
N ALA A 13 -0.92 -9.33 -4.96
CA ALA A 13 -0.61 -10.42 -5.90
C ALA A 13 -1.51 -10.38 -7.14
N ARG A 14 -2.82 -10.17 -6.94
CA ARG A 14 -3.79 -9.98 -8.03
C ARG A 14 -3.44 -8.78 -8.90
N TYR A 15 -3.09 -7.64 -8.31
CA TYR A 15 -2.64 -6.46 -9.05
C TYR A 15 -1.37 -6.74 -9.88
N LEU A 16 -0.48 -7.59 -9.37
CA LEU A 16 0.75 -8.01 -10.05
C LEU A 16 0.56 -9.12 -11.08
N ASP A 17 -0.68 -9.58 -11.32
CA ASP A 17 -1.04 -10.69 -12.21
C ASP A 17 -0.32 -12.02 -11.84
N ILE A 18 -0.11 -12.29 -10.55
CA ILE A 18 0.53 -13.52 -10.06
C ILE A 18 -0.22 -14.16 -8.90
N SER A 19 0.01 -15.46 -8.68
CA SER A 19 -0.48 -16.15 -7.48
C SER A 19 0.34 -15.76 -6.24
N SER A 20 -0.36 -15.48 -5.13
CA SER A 20 0.25 -15.27 -3.81
C SER A 20 0.86 -16.54 -3.20
N GLY A 21 0.63 -17.71 -3.80
CA GLY A 21 1.00 -19.00 -3.22
C GLY A 21 0.11 -19.37 -2.03
N LYS A 22 0.57 -20.31 -1.20
CA LYS A 22 -0.12 -20.61 0.07
C LYS A 22 0.36 -19.62 1.12
N LEU A 23 -0.55 -18.80 1.63
CA LEU A 23 -0.30 -17.86 2.72
C LEU A 23 -0.77 -18.47 4.04
N GLN A 24 0.08 -18.42 5.06
CA GLN A 24 -0.23 -18.89 6.41
C GLN A 24 0.22 -17.84 7.42
N VAL A 25 -0.51 -17.70 8.53
CA VAL A 25 -0.10 -16.83 9.64
C VAL A 25 0.51 -17.71 10.72
N SER A 26 1.77 -17.47 11.05
CA SER A 26 2.45 -18.18 12.14
C SER A 26 1.93 -17.74 13.52
N ASP A 27 2.25 -18.52 14.57
CA ASP A 27 1.89 -18.23 15.97
C ASP A 27 2.36 -16.84 16.45
N LYS A 28 3.36 -16.25 15.79
CA LYS A 28 3.89 -14.90 16.09
C LYS A 28 3.18 -13.78 15.31
N ASN A 29 2.05 -14.06 14.66
CA ASN A 29 1.36 -13.14 13.73
C ASN A 29 2.24 -12.70 12.54
N ILE A 30 3.25 -13.49 12.18
CA ILE A 30 4.10 -13.24 11.00
C ILE A 30 3.51 -14.03 9.84
N ILE A 31 3.26 -13.36 8.72
CA ILE A 31 2.78 -14.00 7.50
C ILE A 31 3.93 -14.75 6.84
N GLN A 32 3.65 -15.98 6.44
CA GLN A 32 4.53 -16.86 5.70
C GLN A 32 3.90 -17.20 4.35
N ALA A 33 4.70 -17.17 3.28
CA ALA A 33 4.29 -17.50 1.93
C ALA A 33 5.12 -18.65 1.36
N ASP A 34 4.43 -19.70 0.91
CA ASP A 34 5.01 -20.79 0.13
C ASP A 34 4.82 -20.50 -1.36
N ILE A 35 5.82 -19.86 -1.96
CA ILE A 35 5.81 -19.48 -3.37
C ILE A 35 6.48 -20.62 -4.18
N PRO A 36 5.77 -21.31 -5.10
CA PRO A 36 6.20 -22.58 -5.70
C PRO A 36 7.57 -22.62 -6.37
N GLU A 37 8.09 -21.51 -6.90
CA GLU A 37 9.42 -21.45 -7.55
C GLU A 37 10.58 -21.26 -6.56
N TYR A 38 10.31 -20.88 -5.31
CA TYR A 38 11.31 -20.94 -4.24
C TYR A 38 11.44 -22.37 -3.65
N LYS A 39 10.65 -23.34 -4.14
CA LYS A 39 10.71 -24.73 -3.68
C LYS A 39 12.02 -25.45 -4.00
N GLU A 40 12.80 -24.99 -4.98
CA GLU A 40 14.15 -25.53 -5.19
C GLU A 40 15.09 -25.24 -3.99
N ASN A 41 14.74 -24.26 -3.13
CA ASN A 41 15.49 -23.90 -1.93
C ASN A 41 14.73 -24.10 -0.60
N LEU A 42 13.56 -24.76 -0.57
CA LEU A 42 12.80 -25.11 0.66
C LEU A 42 12.46 -23.95 1.64
N LEU A 43 12.78 -22.70 1.31
CA LEU A 43 12.64 -21.58 2.25
C LEU A 43 11.34 -20.83 2.00
N SER A 44 10.37 -21.09 2.87
CA SER A 44 9.19 -20.26 3.02
C SER A 44 9.60 -18.81 3.33
N ILE A 45 9.07 -17.84 2.60
CA ILE A 45 9.39 -16.43 2.81
C ILE A 45 8.48 -15.88 3.90
N GLN A 46 9.05 -15.13 4.85
CA GLN A 46 8.31 -14.55 5.97
C GLN A 46 8.40 -13.02 5.98
N GLY A 47 7.33 -12.40 6.47
CA GLY A 47 7.21 -10.96 6.64
C GLY A 47 6.56 -10.26 5.46
N PHE A 48 5.66 -9.31 5.77
CA PHE A 48 4.81 -8.65 4.79
C PHE A 48 5.61 -7.96 3.66
N SER A 49 6.58 -7.10 3.99
CA SER A 49 7.39 -6.38 2.98
C SER A 49 8.22 -7.35 2.14
N THR A 50 8.80 -8.38 2.76
CA THR A 50 9.60 -9.41 2.06
C THR A 50 8.76 -10.15 1.03
N ILE A 51 7.55 -10.56 1.40
CA ILE A 51 6.60 -11.24 0.51
C ILE A 51 6.18 -10.30 -0.62
N VAL A 52 5.79 -9.06 -0.33
CA VAL A 52 5.40 -8.07 -1.34
C VAL A 52 6.52 -7.83 -2.35
N GLN A 53 7.78 -7.71 -1.90
CA GLN A 53 8.91 -7.55 -2.79
C GLN A 53 9.19 -8.80 -3.63
N ALA A 54 9.07 -10.00 -3.05
CA ALA A 54 9.22 -11.24 -3.79
C ALA A 54 8.16 -11.37 -4.90
N LEU A 55 6.91 -11.03 -4.59
CA LEU A 55 5.81 -10.95 -5.55
C LEU A 55 6.11 -9.95 -6.67
N ALA A 56 6.53 -8.72 -6.32
CA ALA A 56 6.86 -7.71 -7.32
C ALA A 56 8.01 -8.14 -8.25
N ARG A 57 9.08 -8.76 -7.70
CA ARG A 57 10.22 -9.29 -8.49
C ARG A 57 9.80 -10.39 -9.47
N LYS A 58 8.86 -11.26 -9.07
CA LYS A 58 8.35 -12.35 -9.90
C LYS A 58 7.40 -11.87 -11.00
N SER A 59 6.69 -10.78 -10.76
CA SER A 59 5.75 -10.23 -11.73
C SER A 59 6.46 -9.72 -12.99
N LYS A 60 5.70 -9.59 -14.08
CA LYS A 60 6.16 -8.88 -15.29
C LYS A 60 6.38 -7.36 -15.08
N TYR A 61 6.02 -6.85 -13.89
CA TYR A 61 6.14 -5.44 -13.50
C TYR A 61 7.30 -5.23 -12.51
N SER A 62 8.40 -5.96 -12.64
CA SER A 62 9.53 -5.88 -11.69
C SER A 62 10.11 -4.47 -11.52
N ASN A 63 9.97 -3.61 -12.53
CA ASN A 63 10.30 -2.18 -12.49
C ASN A 63 9.50 -1.38 -11.44
N ILE A 64 8.39 -1.91 -10.92
CA ILE A 64 7.57 -1.28 -9.89
C ILE A 64 8.26 -1.18 -8.52
N LEU A 65 9.37 -1.88 -8.36
CA LEU A 65 10.28 -1.71 -7.21
C LEU A 65 11.17 -0.47 -7.33
N GLY A 66 11.18 0.19 -8.49
CA GLY A 66 12.11 1.26 -8.84
C GLY A 66 13.27 0.75 -9.69
N ASN A 67 13.60 1.49 -10.75
CA ASN A 67 14.72 1.17 -11.64
C ASN A 67 16.05 1.70 -11.09
N GLU A 68 16.01 2.84 -10.41
CA GLU A 68 17.19 3.53 -9.88
C GLU A 68 17.47 3.08 -8.43
N LYS A 69 18.72 3.24 -7.98
CA LYS A 69 19.11 2.87 -6.61
C LYS A 69 18.35 3.70 -5.58
N GLU A 70 18.18 4.99 -5.85
CA GLU A 70 17.45 5.91 -4.97
C GLU A 70 15.97 5.53 -4.86
N THR A 71 15.27 5.34 -5.98
CA THR A 71 13.86 4.93 -5.95
C THR A 71 13.66 3.58 -5.25
N ARG A 72 14.59 2.63 -5.40
CA ARG A 72 14.55 1.35 -4.68
C ARG A 72 14.71 1.54 -3.18
N ALA A 73 15.64 2.40 -2.75
CA ALA A 73 15.84 2.72 -1.34
C ALA A 73 14.62 3.40 -0.73
N LEU A 74 14.03 4.37 -1.44
CA LEU A 74 12.78 5.03 -1.01
C LEU A 74 11.62 4.03 -0.96
N THR A 75 11.49 3.16 -1.96
CA THR A 75 10.46 2.11 -1.97
C THR A 75 10.58 1.22 -0.74
N GLN A 76 11.80 0.77 -0.41
CA GLN A 76 12.06 -0.02 0.79
C GLN A 76 11.68 0.74 2.07
N GLN A 77 12.13 1.99 2.20
CA GLN A 77 11.82 2.85 3.34
C GLN A 77 10.31 2.99 3.54
N TRP A 78 9.55 3.19 2.47
CA TRP A 78 8.09 3.33 2.56
C TRP A 78 7.40 2.02 2.93
N LEU A 79 7.88 0.87 2.45
CA LEU A 79 7.37 -0.43 2.88
C LEU A 79 7.61 -0.67 4.39
N GLU A 80 8.76 -0.23 4.92
CA GLU A 80 9.06 -0.29 6.35
C GLU A 80 8.19 0.66 7.17
N TYR A 81 7.98 1.88 6.69
CA TYR A 81 7.06 2.84 7.29
C TYR A 81 5.62 2.29 7.32
N VAL A 82 5.18 1.60 6.26
CA VAL A 82 3.88 0.93 6.24
C VAL A 82 3.75 -0.07 7.38
N ILE A 83 4.75 -0.94 7.56
CA ILE A 83 4.70 -1.99 8.59
C ILE A 83 4.72 -1.40 9.99
N THR A 84 5.57 -0.39 10.22
CA THR A 84 5.82 0.15 11.56
C THR A 84 4.80 1.20 11.99
N CYS A 85 4.25 1.97 11.05
CA CYS A 85 3.35 3.09 11.32
C CYS A 85 1.95 2.85 10.75
N VAL A 86 1.85 2.65 9.43
CA VAL A 86 0.55 2.65 8.73
C VAL A 86 -0.29 1.42 9.08
N ASN A 87 0.35 0.30 9.41
CA ASN A 87 -0.30 -0.96 9.80
C ASN A 87 -1.29 -0.80 10.98
N TYR A 88 -1.13 0.25 11.78
CA TYR A 88 -1.89 0.54 13.00
C TYR A 88 -2.77 1.79 12.89
N VAL A 89 -3.15 2.22 11.67
CA VAL A 89 -4.06 3.37 11.45
C VAL A 89 -5.52 3.05 11.79
N ASP A 90 -5.83 1.82 12.19
CA ASP A 90 -7.11 1.51 12.84
C ASP A 90 -7.26 2.23 14.20
N ILE A 91 -6.13 2.63 14.81
CA ILE A 91 -6.09 3.45 16.02
C ILE A 91 -6.18 4.95 15.64
N PRO A 92 -7.17 5.72 16.13
CA PRO A 92 -7.40 7.11 15.69
C PRO A 92 -6.21 8.06 15.85
N ALA A 93 -5.44 7.94 16.94
CA ALA A 93 -4.25 8.77 17.16
C ALA A 93 -3.17 8.51 16.10
N ASN A 94 -2.96 7.24 15.74
CA ASN A 94 -2.03 6.83 14.69
C ASN A 94 -2.53 7.28 13.32
N ALA A 95 -3.82 7.13 13.04
CA ALA A 95 -4.43 7.61 11.80
C ALA A 95 -4.17 9.12 11.59
N LYS A 96 -4.43 9.94 12.62
CA LYS A 96 -4.19 11.38 12.56
C LYS A 96 -2.72 11.70 12.29
N ARG A 97 -1.80 11.01 12.97
CA ARG A 97 -0.35 11.19 12.78
C ARG A 97 0.08 10.82 11.36
N VAL A 98 -0.26 9.61 10.90
CA VAL A 98 0.09 9.10 9.58
C VAL A 98 -0.49 9.98 8.47
N LEU A 99 -1.76 10.37 8.56
CA LEU A 99 -2.38 11.24 7.56
C LEU A 99 -1.72 12.62 7.51
N ASN A 100 -1.32 13.20 8.65
CA ASN A 100 -0.56 14.46 8.66
C ASN A 100 0.82 14.31 7.99
N GLU A 101 1.57 13.25 8.31
CA GLU A 101 2.89 12.96 7.74
C GLU A 101 2.81 12.76 6.23
N LEU A 102 1.91 11.90 5.77
CA LEU A 102 1.69 11.65 4.34
C LEU A 102 1.22 12.92 3.61
N ASN A 103 0.40 13.76 4.24
CA ASN A 103 -0.06 15.01 3.63
C ASN A 103 1.09 16.00 3.42
N MET A 104 2.04 16.06 4.36
CA MET A 104 3.25 16.87 4.19
C MET A 104 4.12 16.34 3.05
N ILE A 105 4.31 15.02 3.00
CA ILE A 105 5.22 14.38 2.04
C ILE A 105 4.67 14.44 0.61
N LEU A 106 3.37 14.22 0.41
CA LEU A 106 2.70 14.21 -0.90
C LEU A 106 2.36 15.61 -1.42
N LYS A 107 2.82 16.67 -0.72
CA LYS A 107 2.56 18.06 -1.08
C LYS A 107 3.11 18.39 -2.47
N ASP A 108 4.36 18.01 -2.72
CA ASP A 108 5.12 18.42 -3.90
C ASP A 108 5.38 17.27 -4.89
N VAL A 109 4.91 16.05 -4.59
CA VAL A 109 5.13 14.86 -5.42
C VAL A 109 3.83 14.11 -5.73
N PRO A 110 3.65 13.57 -6.94
CA PRO A 110 2.44 12.85 -7.31
C PRO A 110 2.36 11.43 -6.72
N TYR A 111 3.48 10.84 -6.31
CA TYR A 111 3.58 9.50 -5.73
C TYR A 111 4.53 9.49 -4.54
N ILE A 112 4.42 8.50 -3.67
CA ILE A 112 5.14 8.48 -2.39
C ILE A 112 6.67 8.38 -2.55
N THR A 113 7.11 7.87 -3.70
CA THR A 113 8.54 7.73 -4.07
C THR A 113 9.00 8.77 -5.10
N GLY A 114 8.20 9.80 -5.40
CA GLY A 114 8.53 10.86 -6.34
C GLY A 114 7.55 10.95 -7.52
N THR A 115 8.07 10.93 -8.75
CA THR A 115 7.29 11.19 -9.96
C THR A 115 6.69 9.94 -10.63
N ARG A 116 7.06 8.74 -10.16
CA ARG A 116 6.55 7.46 -10.69
C ARG A 116 5.92 6.63 -9.57
N LYS A 117 4.82 5.96 -9.90
CA LYS A 117 4.15 5.00 -9.03
C LYS A 117 5.04 3.78 -8.79
N THR A 118 5.16 3.35 -7.54
CA THR A 118 5.89 2.12 -7.16
C THR A 118 5.01 1.19 -6.34
N ILE A 119 5.56 0.04 -5.92
CA ILE A 119 4.86 -0.92 -5.07
C ILE A 119 4.48 -0.31 -3.71
N ALA A 120 5.22 0.72 -3.26
CA ALA A 120 4.90 1.44 -2.04
C ALA A 120 3.55 2.15 -2.15
N ASP A 121 3.24 2.78 -3.29
CA ASP A 121 1.94 3.43 -3.50
C ASP A 121 0.78 2.41 -3.48
N ILE A 122 0.98 1.24 -4.09
CA ILE A 122 -0.01 0.15 -4.17
C ILE A 122 -0.32 -0.41 -2.78
N VAL A 123 0.73 -0.70 -2.02
CA VAL A 123 0.61 -1.17 -0.64
C VAL A 123 -0.11 -0.11 0.21
N LEU A 124 0.32 1.15 0.09
CA LEU A 124 -0.24 2.24 0.87
C LEU A 124 -1.72 2.45 0.55
N TYR A 125 -2.13 2.31 -0.71
CA TYR A 125 -3.53 2.40 -1.14
C TYR A 125 -4.41 1.39 -0.39
N TYR A 126 -4.04 0.11 -0.41
CA TYR A 126 -4.84 -0.93 0.25
C TYR A 126 -4.88 -0.76 1.77
N VAL A 127 -3.75 -0.42 2.38
CA VAL A 127 -3.66 -0.23 3.84
C VAL A 127 -4.47 1.00 4.27
N LEU A 128 -4.46 2.10 3.50
CA LEU A 128 -5.20 3.31 3.84
C LEU A 128 -6.67 3.28 3.42
N TYR A 129 -7.11 2.34 2.57
CA TYR A 129 -8.46 2.34 2.00
C TYR A 129 -9.55 2.47 3.08
N SER A 130 -9.45 1.67 4.15
CA SER A 130 -10.47 1.66 5.21
C SER A 130 -10.61 3.00 5.95
N ILE A 131 -9.49 3.70 6.18
CA ILE A 131 -9.52 5.01 6.84
C ILE A 131 -9.99 6.09 5.87
N MET A 132 -9.51 6.09 4.63
CA MET A 132 -9.91 7.06 3.61
C MET A 132 -11.40 6.98 3.28
N LYS A 133 -12.00 5.78 3.34
CA LYS A 133 -13.45 5.58 3.17
C LYS A 133 -14.26 6.18 4.32
N LYS A 134 -13.72 6.18 5.54
CA LYS A 134 -14.38 6.69 6.76
C LYS A 134 -14.30 8.20 6.92
N LEU A 135 -13.30 8.85 6.32
CA LEU A 135 -13.14 10.30 6.43
C LEU A 135 -14.35 11.05 5.83
N SER A 136 -14.84 12.03 6.58
CA SER A 136 -15.82 13.00 6.10
C SER A 136 -15.21 13.93 5.04
N HIS A 137 -16.04 14.64 4.28
CA HIS A 137 -15.57 15.60 3.27
C HIS A 137 -14.66 16.70 3.85
N PRO A 138 -14.97 17.31 5.02
CA PRO A 138 -14.05 18.27 5.65
C PRO A 138 -12.71 17.66 6.07
N GLU A 139 -12.71 16.40 6.55
CA GLU A 139 -11.46 15.72 6.89
C GLU A 139 -10.62 15.41 5.65
N LYS A 140 -11.25 14.97 4.56
CA LYS A 140 -10.58 14.77 3.26
C LYS A 140 -9.96 16.07 2.76
N ALA A 141 -10.63 17.21 2.96
CA ALA A 141 -10.11 18.53 2.61
C ALA A 141 -8.89 18.92 3.46
N ARG A 142 -8.93 18.59 4.75
CA ARG A 142 -7.79 18.83 5.66
C ARG A 142 -6.53 18.07 5.23
N TYR A 143 -6.70 16.87 4.68
CA TYR A 143 -5.61 16.06 4.13
C TYR A 143 -5.58 16.10 2.59
N VAL A 144 -5.67 17.30 2.01
CA VAL A 144 -5.85 17.51 0.56
C VAL A 144 -4.84 16.76 -0.31
N HIS A 145 -3.57 16.66 0.11
CA HIS A 145 -2.53 16.02 -0.69
C HIS A 145 -2.63 14.50 -0.65
N VAL A 146 -2.99 13.92 0.50
CA VAL A 146 -3.30 12.48 0.61
C VAL A 146 -4.56 12.17 -0.17
N SER A 147 -5.61 13.00 -0.04
CA SER A 147 -6.85 12.86 -0.78
C SER A 147 -6.62 12.90 -2.30
N ARG A 148 -5.84 13.87 -2.80
CA ARG A 148 -5.45 13.96 -4.22
C ARG A 148 -4.69 12.72 -4.67
N TRP A 149 -3.69 12.28 -3.91
CA TRP A 149 -2.91 11.09 -4.23
C TRP A 149 -3.79 9.85 -4.27
N PHE A 150 -4.64 9.65 -3.26
CA PHE A 150 -5.55 8.52 -3.17
C PHE A 150 -6.54 8.52 -4.32
N ASP A 151 -7.12 9.68 -4.63
CA ASP A 151 -8.07 9.86 -5.73
C ASP A 151 -7.44 9.56 -7.09
N ASN A 152 -6.19 9.98 -7.31
CA ASN A 152 -5.43 9.65 -8.52
C ASN A 152 -5.16 8.14 -8.64
N ILE A 153 -4.70 7.51 -7.54
CA ILE A 153 -4.32 6.10 -7.51
C ILE A 153 -5.53 5.18 -7.74
N GLN A 154 -6.68 5.48 -7.13
CA GLN A 154 -7.88 4.62 -7.24
C GLN A 154 -8.55 4.62 -8.62
N GLN A 155 -8.20 5.56 -9.52
CA GLN A 155 -8.75 5.59 -10.87
C GLN A 155 -8.37 4.34 -11.68
N GLU A 156 -7.23 3.72 -11.36
CA GLU A 156 -6.80 2.49 -11.99
C GLU A 156 -7.68 1.32 -11.54
N GLU A 157 -8.55 0.85 -12.43
CA GLU A 157 -9.50 -0.24 -12.14
C GLU A 157 -8.80 -1.53 -11.71
N LYS A 158 -7.63 -1.81 -12.30
CA LYS A 158 -6.80 -2.96 -11.96
C LYS A 158 -6.36 -2.95 -10.49
N LEU A 159 -6.03 -1.77 -9.97
CA LEU A 159 -5.65 -1.59 -8.56
C LEU A 159 -6.88 -1.63 -7.67
N ARG A 160 -7.94 -0.92 -8.08
CA ARG A 160 -9.17 -0.84 -7.30
C ARG A 160 -9.82 -2.21 -7.10
N GLN A 161 -9.77 -3.07 -8.11
CA GLN A 161 -10.38 -4.41 -8.08
C GLN A 161 -11.87 -4.28 -7.71
N GLU A 162 -12.28 -4.99 -6.66
CA GLU A 162 -13.66 -5.00 -6.14
C GLU A 162 -13.93 -3.87 -5.13
N LEU A 163 -12.96 -2.99 -4.85
CA LEU A 163 -13.16 -1.89 -3.92
C LEU A 163 -14.01 -0.78 -4.55
N ASP A 164 -14.84 -0.14 -3.74
CA ASP A 164 -15.64 1.00 -4.19
C ASP A 164 -14.75 2.19 -4.53
N LEU A 165 -15.16 2.97 -5.54
CA LEU A 165 -14.57 4.27 -5.80
C LEU A 165 -14.96 5.24 -4.68
N ILE A 166 -13.98 5.74 -3.92
CA ILE A 166 -14.21 6.69 -2.84
C ILE A 166 -14.36 8.08 -3.45
N SER A 167 -15.50 8.73 -3.25
CA SER A 167 -15.70 10.10 -3.72
C SER A 167 -14.84 11.09 -2.94
N PHE A 168 -14.11 11.93 -3.67
CA PHE A 168 -13.36 13.09 -3.18
C PHE A 168 -13.95 14.40 -3.72
N ASN A 169 -15.27 14.45 -3.97
CA ASN A 169 -15.90 15.68 -4.44
C ASN A 169 -15.80 16.80 -3.38
N LEU A 170 -14.74 17.60 -3.48
CA LEU A 170 -14.47 18.74 -2.60
C LEU A 170 -15.27 19.99 -2.99
N MET A 171 -16.04 19.96 -4.08
CA MET A 171 -16.83 21.11 -4.57
C MET A 171 -17.91 21.55 -3.56
N HIS A 172 -18.32 20.66 -2.65
CA HIS A 172 -19.31 20.98 -1.61
C HIS A 172 -18.75 21.72 -0.38
N LEU A 173 -17.46 22.08 -0.37
CA LEU A 173 -16.85 22.81 0.77
C LEU A 173 -16.93 24.34 0.64
N PHE A 174 -17.41 24.84 -0.51
CA PHE A 174 -17.53 26.27 -0.81
C PHE A 174 -18.98 26.73 -1.01
N LEU A 175 -19.97 25.92 -0.61
CA LEU A 175 -21.40 26.26 -0.64
C LEU A 175 -21.98 26.31 0.78
#